data_AF-A0A7Y1TD65-F1
#
_entry.id   AF-A0A7Y1TD65-F1
#
_cell.length_a   1.000
_cell.length_b   1.000
_cell.length_c   1.000
_cell.angle_alpha   90.00
_cell.angle_beta   90.00
_cell.angle_gamma   90.00
#
_symmetry.space_group_name_H-M   'P 1'
#
loop_
_entity.id
_entity.type
_entity.pdbx_description
1 polymer ?
#
loop_
_entity_poly.entity_id
_entity_poly.type
_entity_poly.pdbx_seq_one_letter_code
_entity_poly.pdbx_strand_id
1 'polypeptide(L)'
;IEPGRFTVFGPDQAVVYGERVTAKGEMEKVFLQRQVGDGQVEVVIADRGEQIESEDENTRLLVLHNGRRYEGVPGTTRFRVVEFAEHGIPYQLPSLRTVDPRPRAMPFSQLAQSGELEHIAEMQWRIGIPLSTIILAFLAVPLSKSRPRAGRYGRLAIGLLVFIIYLNMLSAAKAWIEQETISASLGLWWVHGCVLLFALGLLAIQNGWFRRMWP
;
A
#
# COMPACT_ATOMS: atom_id res chain seq x y z
N ILE A 1 -12.42 9.87 -13.90
CA ILE A 1 -12.32 9.46 -15.32
C ILE A 1 -11.48 10.50 -16.01
N GLU A 2 -10.45 10.10 -16.77
CA GLU A 2 -9.68 11.04 -17.60
C GLU A 2 -10.24 11.05 -19.03
N PRO A 3 -10.49 12.21 -19.64
CA PRO A 3 -10.99 12.30 -21.01
C PRO A 3 -10.00 11.67 -22.00
N GLY A 4 -10.53 10.93 -22.98
CA GLY A 4 -9.75 10.29 -24.03
C GLY A 4 -8.95 9.06 -23.59
N ARG A 5 -9.07 8.58 -22.34
CA ARG A 5 -8.38 7.36 -21.86
C ARG A 5 -9.33 6.34 -21.24
N PHE A 6 -9.20 5.09 -21.67
CA PHE A 6 -9.82 3.94 -21.00
C PHE A 6 -9.34 3.87 -19.53
N THR A 7 -10.29 3.87 -18.61
CA THR A 7 -10.05 3.79 -17.16
C THR A 7 -10.73 2.53 -16.63
N VAL A 8 -9.96 1.66 -15.97
CA VAL A 8 -10.49 0.46 -15.30
C VAL A 8 -10.95 0.81 -13.89
N PHE A 9 -12.10 0.30 -13.46
CA PHE A 9 -12.68 0.53 -12.14
C PHE A 9 -13.46 -0.70 -11.63
N GLY A 10 -13.58 -0.80 -10.30
CA GLY A 10 -14.32 -1.87 -9.62
C GLY A 10 -13.65 -3.25 -9.65
N PRO A 11 -14.18 -4.22 -8.88
CA PRO A 11 -13.69 -5.59 -8.88
C PRO A 11 -13.96 -6.32 -10.22
N ASP A 12 -15.03 -5.96 -10.92
CA ASP A 12 -15.48 -6.59 -12.18
C ASP A 12 -14.68 -6.16 -13.43
N GLN A 13 -13.53 -5.50 -13.21
CA GLN A 13 -12.65 -4.93 -14.25
C GLN A 13 -13.40 -4.08 -15.28
N ALA A 14 -14.41 -3.33 -14.82
CA ALA A 14 -15.20 -2.49 -15.70
C ALA A 14 -14.32 -1.40 -16.32
N VAL A 15 -14.46 -1.16 -17.62
CA VAL A 15 -13.71 -0.17 -18.40
C VAL A 15 -14.66 0.93 -18.81
N VAL A 16 -14.34 2.18 -18.46
CA VAL A 16 -15.06 3.37 -18.95
C VAL A 16 -14.13 4.26 -19.77
N TYR A 17 -14.69 4.81 -20.83
CA TYR A 17 -14.10 5.82 -21.69
C TYR A 17 -15.14 6.91 -21.97
N GLY A 18 -14.71 8.16 -21.98
CA GLY A 18 -15.44 9.29 -22.55
C GLY A 18 -14.45 10.13 -23.36
N GLU A 19 -14.82 10.52 -24.58
CA GLU A 19 -13.93 11.26 -25.48
C GLU A 19 -13.61 12.65 -24.92
N ARG A 20 -14.64 13.31 -24.38
CA ARG A 20 -14.56 14.61 -23.72
C ARG A 20 -15.30 14.53 -22.39
N VAL A 21 -14.75 15.16 -21.35
CA VAL A 21 -15.34 15.26 -20.02
C VAL A 21 -15.32 16.73 -19.60
N THR A 22 -16.46 17.28 -19.21
CA THR A 22 -16.58 18.68 -18.78
C THR A 22 -16.21 18.83 -17.31
N ALA A 23 -15.97 20.07 -16.87
CA ALA A 23 -15.72 20.38 -15.46
C ALA A 23 -16.90 20.03 -14.52
N LYS A 24 -18.10 19.79 -15.06
CA LYS A 24 -19.29 19.35 -14.32
C LYS A 24 -19.44 17.83 -14.23
N GLY A 25 -18.56 17.05 -14.87
CA GLY A 25 -18.66 15.59 -14.92
C GLY A 25 -19.54 15.05 -16.05
N GLU A 26 -20.06 15.91 -16.93
CA GLU A 26 -20.72 15.46 -18.18
C GLU A 26 -19.69 14.91 -19.15
N MET A 27 -20.05 13.84 -19.87
CA MET A 27 -19.18 13.09 -20.77
C MET A 27 -19.80 12.98 -22.16
N GLU A 28 -18.99 13.10 -23.21
CA GLU A 28 -19.40 12.92 -24.62
C GLU A 28 -18.79 11.62 -25.18
N LYS A 29 -19.54 10.93 -26.05
CA LYS A 29 -19.20 9.63 -26.65
C LYS A 29 -18.71 8.63 -25.61
N VAL A 30 -19.63 8.20 -24.75
CA VAL A 30 -19.35 7.29 -23.64
C VAL A 30 -19.30 5.85 -24.15
N PHE A 31 -18.26 5.13 -23.74
CA PHE A 31 -18.14 3.68 -23.89
C PHE A 31 -17.93 3.08 -22.50
N LEU A 32 -18.71 2.05 -22.16
CA LEU A 32 -18.57 1.25 -20.96
C LEU A 32 -18.52 -0.22 -21.34
N GLN A 33 -17.61 -0.98 -20.74
CA GLN A 33 -17.57 -2.44 -20.81
C GLN A 33 -17.47 -3.01 -19.39
N ARG A 34 -18.20 -4.08 -19.07
CA ARG A 34 -17.97 -4.87 -17.85
C ARG A 34 -18.22 -6.37 -18.12
N GLN A 35 -17.67 -7.21 -17.26
CA GLN A 35 -18.01 -8.63 -17.24
C GLN A 35 -19.23 -8.86 -16.32
N VAL A 36 -20.20 -9.68 -16.74
CA VAL A 36 -21.50 -9.85 -16.04
C VAL A 36 -21.76 -11.33 -15.78
N GLY A 37 -20.90 -11.93 -14.95
CA GLY A 37 -20.94 -13.36 -14.64
C GLY A 37 -20.63 -14.28 -15.83
N ASP A 38 -20.35 -15.56 -15.54
CA ASP A 38 -20.35 -16.70 -16.48
C ASP A 38 -19.87 -16.42 -17.93
N GLY A 39 -18.74 -15.72 -18.08
CA GLY A 39 -18.16 -15.37 -19.38
C GLY A 39 -18.93 -14.36 -20.24
N GLN A 40 -20.02 -13.78 -19.74
CA GLN A 40 -20.80 -12.75 -20.43
C GLN A 40 -20.16 -11.38 -20.31
N VAL A 41 -20.25 -10.59 -21.38
CA VAL A 41 -19.86 -9.18 -21.40
C VAL A 41 -21.07 -8.30 -21.60
N GLU A 42 -21.04 -7.14 -20.96
CA GLU A 42 -21.93 -6.03 -21.22
C GLU A 42 -21.11 -4.87 -21.80
N VAL A 43 -21.55 -4.35 -22.94
CA VAL A 43 -20.97 -3.17 -23.60
C VAL A 43 -22.07 -2.14 -23.77
N VAL A 44 -21.84 -0.91 -23.34
CA VAL A 44 -22.77 0.22 -23.48
C VAL A 44 -22.09 1.36 -24.23
N ILE A 45 -22.76 1.89 -25.24
CA ILE A 45 -22.31 3.03 -26.04
C ILE A 45 -23.42 4.08 -26.00
N ALA A 46 -23.08 5.34 -25.71
CA ALA A 46 -24.05 6.44 -25.62
C ALA A 46 -23.43 7.77 -26.06
N ASP A 47 -24.25 8.67 -26.61
CA ASP A 47 -23.79 9.97 -27.10
C ASP A 47 -23.34 10.92 -25.97
N ARG A 48 -24.08 10.90 -24.86
CA ARG A 48 -23.81 11.72 -23.66
C ARG A 48 -23.98 10.88 -22.39
N GLY A 49 -23.21 11.20 -21.36
CA GLY A 49 -23.40 10.67 -20.02
C GLY A 49 -23.21 11.73 -18.94
N GLU A 50 -23.92 11.61 -17.82
CA GLU A 50 -23.79 12.52 -16.68
C GLU A 50 -23.89 11.75 -15.36
N GLN A 51 -23.21 12.25 -14.32
CA GLN A 51 -23.26 11.67 -12.99
C GLN A 51 -24.28 12.44 -12.16
N ILE A 52 -25.33 11.77 -11.69
CA ILE A 52 -26.31 12.34 -10.77
C ILE A 52 -26.23 11.66 -9.40
N GLU A 53 -26.70 12.36 -8.38
CA GLU A 53 -26.82 11.80 -7.04
C GLU A 53 -28.01 10.84 -6.98
N SER A 54 -27.80 9.68 -6.35
CA SER A 54 -28.88 8.72 -6.08
C SER A 54 -29.56 9.08 -4.75
N GLU A 55 -30.73 8.51 -4.47
CA GLU A 55 -31.39 8.63 -3.16
C GLU A 55 -30.57 7.98 -2.02
N ASP A 56 -29.65 7.07 -2.36
CA ASP A 56 -28.64 6.50 -1.45
C ASP A 56 -27.33 7.32 -1.51
N GLU A 57 -26.91 7.87 -0.37
CA GLU A 57 -25.70 8.70 -0.22
C GLU A 57 -24.43 8.04 -0.75
N ASN A 58 -24.32 6.70 -0.70
CA ASN A 58 -23.14 5.93 -1.13
C ASN A 58 -23.18 5.50 -2.60
N THR A 59 -24.33 5.69 -3.28
CA THR A 59 -24.51 5.36 -4.69
C THR A 59 -24.51 6.63 -5.54
N ARG A 60 -23.93 6.56 -6.74
CA ARG A 60 -24.15 7.56 -7.79
C ARG A 60 -24.68 6.85 -9.03
N LEU A 61 -25.48 7.57 -9.80
CA LEU A 61 -26.08 7.05 -11.02
C LEU A 61 -25.35 7.68 -12.21
N LEU A 62 -24.73 6.84 -13.05
CA LEU A 62 -24.26 7.28 -14.36
C LEU A 62 -25.43 7.18 -15.34
N VAL A 63 -26.06 8.30 -15.64
CA VAL A 63 -27.15 8.38 -16.62
C VAL A 63 -26.56 8.55 -18.00
N LEU A 64 -26.89 7.63 -18.91
CA LEU A 64 -26.46 7.62 -20.29
C LEU A 64 -27.63 7.95 -21.22
N HIS A 65 -27.41 8.85 -22.16
CA HIS A 65 -28.43 9.38 -23.08
C HIS A 65 -28.17 8.95 -24.51
N ASN A 66 -29.24 8.54 -25.21
CA ASN A 66 -29.25 8.07 -26.60
C ASN A 66 -28.16 7.03 -26.87
N GLY A 67 -28.44 5.79 -26.48
CA GLY A 67 -27.44 4.73 -26.50
C GLY A 67 -27.96 3.33 -26.75
N ARG A 68 -27.00 2.40 -26.78
CA ARG A 68 -27.21 0.97 -27.00
C ARG A 68 -26.43 0.15 -25.99
N ARG A 69 -27.10 -0.83 -25.38
CA ARG A 69 -26.53 -1.83 -24.47
C ARG A 69 -26.54 -3.19 -25.17
N TYR A 70 -25.37 -3.81 -25.23
CA TYR A 70 -25.11 -5.11 -25.82
C TYR A 70 -24.70 -6.07 -24.70
N GLU A 71 -25.47 -7.13 -24.47
CA GLU A 71 -25.18 -8.16 -23.46
C GLU A 71 -25.06 -9.52 -24.14
N GLY A 72 -24.00 -10.28 -23.91
CA GLY A 72 -23.87 -11.61 -24.50
C GLY A 72 -22.52 -12.28 -24.27
N VAL A 73 -22.34 -13.48 -24.85
CA VAL A 73 -21.07 -14.22 -24.81
C VAL A 73 -20.28 -13.96 -26.10
N PRO A 74 -19.07 -13.36 -26.03
CA PRO A 74 -18.22 -13.13 -27.20
C PRO A 74 -18.00 -14.39 -28.04
N GLY A 75 -17.97 -14.25 -29.37
CA GLY A 75 -17.83 -15.37 -30.29
C GLY A 75 -19.10 -16.21 -30.49
N THR A 76 -20.23 -15.84 -29.87
CA THR A 76 -21.53 -16.47 -30.10
C THR A 76 -22.54 -15.48 -30.69
N THR A 77 -23.62 -15.98 -31.28
CA THR A 77 -24.77 -15.16 -31.72
C THR A 77 -25.75 -14.82 -30.58
N ARG A 78 -25.47 -15.24 -29.34
CA ARG A 78 -26.33 -15.02 -28.16
C ARG A 78 -26.07 -13.63 -27.58
N PHE A 79 -26.52 -12.60 -28.29
CA PHE A 79 -26.50 -11.21 -27.85
C PHE A 79 -27.91 -10.65 -27.73
N ARG A 80 -28.18 -9.96 -26.60
CA ARG A 80 -29.30 -9.05 -26.41
C ARG A 80 -28.82 -7.63 -26.70
N VAL A 81 -29.56 -6.93 -27.56
CA VAL A 81 -29.33 -5.50 -27.84
C VAL A 81 -30.53 -4.73 -27.33
N VAL A 82 -30.28 -3.68 -26.54
CA VAL A 82 -31.29 -2.77 -26.01
C VAL A 82 -30.93 -1.36 -26.44
N GLU A 83 -31.78 -0.72 -27.22
CA GLU A 83 -31.70 0.71 -27.51
C GLU A 83 -32.43 1.49 -26.41
N PHE A 84 -31.87 2.61 -25.96
CA PHE A 84 -32.44 3.42 -24.90
C PHE A 84 -32.30 4.92 -25.20
N ALA A 85 -33.35 5.68 -24.84
CA ALA A 85 -33.26 7.14 -24.77
C ALA A 85 -32.46 7.57 -23.52
N GLU A 86 -32.71 6.91 -22.39
CA GLU A 86 -32.03 7.13 -21.11
C GLU A 86 -31.76 5.80 -20.42
N HIS A 87 -30.56 5.62 -19.86
CA HIS A 87 -30.19 4.43 -19.08
C HIS A 87 -29.28 4.80 -17.89
N GLY A 88 -29.81 4.69 -16.68
CA GLY A 88 -29.05 4.82 -15.44
C GLY A 88 -28.30 3.55 -15.09
N ILE A 89 -26.98 3.62 -14.99
CA ILE A 89 -26.11 2.57 -14.47
C ILE A 89 -25.71 2.96 -13.03
N PRO A 90 -26.24 2.30 -11.98
CA PRO A 90 -25.82 2.57 -10.62
C PRO A 90 -24.40 2.07 -10.43
N TYR A 91 -23.56 2.90 -9.84
CA TYR A 91 -22.25 2.50 -9.33
C TYR A 91 -22.13 2.96 -7.88
N GLN A 92 -21.68 2.04 -7.02
CA GLN A 92 -21.23 2.41 -5.69
C GLN A 92 -19.96 3.23 -5.85
N LEU A 93 -19.86 4.35 -5.14
CA LEU A 93 -18.53 4.91 -4.91
C LEU A 93 -17.74 3.87 -4.11
N PRO A 94 -16.41 3.74 -4.33
CA PRO A 94 -15.55 3.16 -3.31
C PRO A 94 -15.87 3.92 -2.03
N SER A 95 -16.44 3.24 -1.04
CA SER A 95 -17.18 3.89 0.03
C SER A 95 -16.38 5.05 0.61
N LEU A 96 -16.99 6.23 0.74
CA LEU A 96 -16.47 7.28 1.61
C LEU A 96 -16.66 6.92 3.10
N ARG A 97 -16.46 5.63 3.45
CA ARG A 97 -15.67 5.33 4.64
C ARG A 97 -14.46 6.25 4.54
N THR A 98 -14.36 7.15 5.50
CA THR A 98 -13.11 7.86 5.81
C THR A 98 -11.99 6.85 5.63
N VAL A 99 -11.14 7.03 4.61
CA VAL A 99 -10.02 6.09 4.36
C VAL A 99 -9.27 6.07 5.67
N ASP A 100 -9.39 4.96 6.40
CA ASP A 100 -9.04 4.92 7.82
C ASP A 100 -7.60 5.43 7.91
N PRO A 101 -7.37 6.59 8.57
CA PRO A 101 -6.29 7.48 8.18
C PRO A 101 -4.99 6.71 8.25
N ARG A 102 -4.43 6.36 7.07
CA ARG A 102 -3.42 5.29 6.90
C ARG A 102 -2.51 5.26 8.11
N PRO A 103 -2.21 4.14 8.79
CA PRO A 103 -1.66 4.12 10.16
C PRO A 103 -0.57 5.18 10.44
N ARG A 104 0.32 5.42 9.46
CA ARG A 104 1.34 6.48 9.41
C ARG A 104 0.87 7.94 9.62
N ALA A 105 -0.40 8.25 9.40
CA ALA A 105 -1.05 9.55 9.58
C ALA A 105 -1.82 9.65 10.91
N MET A 106 -2.09 8.52 11.60
CA MET A 106 -2.75 8.54 12.91
C MET A 106 -1.86 9.16 13.99
N PRO A 107 -2.41 9.90 14.97
CA PRO A 107 -1.69 10.28 16.17
C PRO A 107 -1.33 9.04 17.00
N PHE A 108 -0.20 9.12 17.72
CA PHE A 108 0.32 7.99 18.51
C PHE A 108 -0.68 7.46 19.56
N SER A 109 -1.51 8.34 20.13
CA SER A 109 -2.54 7.96 21.09
C SER A 109 -3.62 7.04 20.53
N GLN A 110 -4.03 7.23 19.26
CA GLN A 110 -5.01 6.35 18.61
C GLN A 110 -4.39 4.99 18.28
N LEU A 111 -3.14 4.97 17.80
CA LEU A 111 -2.40 3.72 17.57
C LEU A 111 -2.22 2.90 18.85
N ALA A 112 -1.91 3.56 19.98
CA ALA A 112 -1.70 2.90 21.26
C ALA A 112 -3.00 2.38 21.92
N GLN A 113 -4.17 2.83 21.47
CA GLN A 113 -5.48 2.36 21.95
C GLN A 113 -6.12 1.31 21.03
N SER A 114 -5.54 1.06 19.85
CA SER A 114 -6.07 0.11 18.89
C SER A 114 -5.43 -1.27 19.01
N GLY A 115 -6.23 -2.32 18.84
CA GLY A 115 -5.77 -3.71 18.76
C GLY A 115 -5.36 -4.16 17.36
N GLU A 116 -5.57 -3.33 16.33
CA GLU A 116 -5.29 -3.69 14.94
C GLU A 116 -3.79 -3.87 14.70
N LEU A 117 -3.42 -4.91 13.95
CA LEU A 117 -2.02 -5.29 13.75
C LEU A 117 -1.24 -4.24 12.95
N GLU A 118 -1.86 -3.60 11.96
CA GLU A 118 -1.24 -2.47 11.24
C GLU A 118 -0.94 -1.28 12.18
N HIS A 119 -1.82 -1.03 13.16
CA HIS A 119 -1.64 0.05 14.13
C HIS A 119 -0.52 -0.26 15.12
N ILE A 120 -0.45 -1.51 15.60
CA ILE A 120 0.62 -1.98 16.48
C ILE A 120 1.97 -1.98 15.72
N ALA A 121 2.01 -2.43 14.48
CA ALA A 121 3.20 -2.43 13.64
C ALA A 121 3.73 -1.01 13.38
N GLU A 122 2.84 -0.05 13.10
CA GLU A 122 3.19 1.37 12.94
C GLU A 122 3.64 2.01 14.27
N MET A 123 2.97 1.71 15.39
CA MET A 123 3.38 2.19 16.71
C MET A 123 4.81 1.72 17.05
N GLN A 124 5.08 0.43 16.87
CA GLN A 124 6.41 -0.14 17.11
C GLN A 124 7.45 0.41 16.13
N TRP A 125 7.11 0.62 14.86
CA TRP A 125 7.99 1.25 13.87
C TRP A 125 8.41 2.67 14.30
N ARG A 126 7.47 3.47 14.80
CA ARG A 126 7.75 4.84 15.32
C ARG A 126 8.67 4.85 16.54
N ILE A 127 8.59 3.86 17.42
CA ILE A 127 9.52 3.70 18.56
C ILE A 127 10.86 3.11 18.11
N GLY A 128 10.82 2.22 17.11
CA GLY A 128 11.97 1.54 16.55
C GLY A 128 12.96 2.48 15.85
N ILE A 129 12.51 3.57 15.23
CA ILE A 129 13.41 4.56 14.60
C ILE A 129 14.34 5.25 15.64
N PRO A 130 13.86 5.89 16.72
CA PRO A 130 14.73 6.40 17.79
C PRO A 130 15.62 5.33 18.41
N LEU A 131 15.07 4.13 18.70
CA LEU A 131 15.83 3.03 19.28
C LEU A 131 16.96 2.54 18.34
N SER A 132 16.70 2.48 17.03
CA SER A 132 17.70 2.11 16.02
C SER A 132 18.88 3.06 16.02
N THR A 133 18.64 4.36 16.21
CA THR A 133 19.69 5.40 16.26
C THR A 133 20.63 5.16 17.44
N ILE A 134 20.09 4.82 18.62
CA ILE A 134 20.88 4.49 19.82
C ILE A 134 21.72 3.21 19.60
N ILE A 135 21.11 2.16 19.05
CA ILE A 135 21.80 0.89 18.76
C ILE A 135 22.92 1.08 17.73
N LEU A 136 22.69 1.90 16.69
CA LEU A 136 23.69 2.25 15.70
C LEU A 136 24.83 3.10 16.29
N ALA A 137 24.55 3.96 17.26
CA ALA A 137 25.59 4.71 17.97
C ALA A 137 26.52 3.76 18.76
N PHE A 138 25.97 2.74 19.44
CA PHE A 138 26.79 1.68 20.07
C PHE A 138 27.62 0.90 19.04
N LEU A 139 27.06 0.59 17.87
CA LEU A 139 27.78 -0.09 16.79
C LEU A 139 28.86 0.78 16.12
N ALA A 140 28.68 2.10 16.08
CA ALA A 140 29.64 3.02 15.49
C ALA A 140 30.96 3.07 16.28
N VAL A 141 30.92 2.89 17.61
CA VAL A 141 32.12 2.86 18.47
C VAL A 141 33.14 1.81 18.01
N PRO A 142 32.84 0.49 17.93
CA PRO A 142 33.82 -0.49 17.48
C PRO A 142 34.20 -0.33 16.00
N LEU A 143 33.30 0.16 15.16
CA LEU A 143 33.54 0.41 13.72
C LEU A 143 34.42 1.65 13.48
N SER A 144 34.53 2.61 14.40
CA SER A 144 35.41 3.78 14.25
C SER A 144 36.91 3.42 14.26
N LYS A 145 37.31 2.52 15.18
CA LYS A 145 38.66 1.97 15.43
C LYS A 145 39.79 3.04 15.33
N SER A 146 40.69 3.01 14.34
CA SER A 146 40.66 2.30 13.04
C SER A 146 41.73 1.18 12.96
N ARG A 147 42.74 1.31 12.07
CA ARG A 147 44.13 0.79 12.12
C ARG A 147 44.94 1.71 11.17
N PRO A 148 46.19 2.14 11.48
CA PRO A 148 46.90 3.18 10.70
C PRO A 148 47.15 2.89 9.20
N ARG A 149 46.96 1.63 8.77
CA ARG A 149 47.16 1.17 7.37
C ARG A 149 45.88 0.63 6.73
N ALA A 150 44.73 0.74 7.39
CA ALA A 150 43.44 0.31 6.84
C ALA A 150 42.70 1.52 6.24
N GLY A 151 42.26 1.41 4.98
CA GLY A 151 41.57 2.50 4.29
C GLY A 151 40.33 2.98 5.05
N ARG A 152 40.25 4.30 5.30
CA ARG A 152 39.19 4.96 6.09
C ARG A 152 37.77 4.55 5.63
N TYR A 153 37.57 4.40 4.33
CA TYR A 153 36.28 4.09 3.72
C TYR A 153 35.80 2.64 3.91
N GLY A 154 36.70 1.68 4.12
CA GLY A 154 36.31 0.26 4.23
C GLY A 154 35.38 -0.03 5.41
N ARG A 155 35.63 0.59 6.57
CA ARG A 155 34.74 0.45 7.73
C ARG A 155 33.45 1.27 7.60
N LEU A 156 33.47 2.38 6.86
CA LEU A 156 32.25 3.14 6.53
C LEU A 156 31.32 2.32 5.63
N ALA A 157 31.87 1.62 4.63
CA ALA A 157 31.10 0.71 3.77
C ALA A 157 30.47 -0.44 4.58
N ILE A 158 31.21 -1.05 5.51
CA ILE A 158 30.66 -2.08 6.41
C ILE A 158 29.55 -1.51 7.31
N GLY A 159 29.74 -0.32 7.90
CA GLY A 159 28.72 0.34 8.72
C GLY A 159 27.44 0.66 7.94
N LEU A 160 27.58 1.18 6.71
CA LEU A 160 26.48 1.43 5.80
C LEU A 160 25.76 0.13 5.41
N LEU A 161 26.49 -0.95 5.15
CA LEU A 161 25.90 -2.26 4.84
C LEU A 161 25.10 -2.82 6.02
N VAL A 162 25.61 -2.74 7.25
CA VAL A 162 24.86 -3.15 8.44
C VAL A 162 23.62 -2.26 8.65
N PHE A 163 23.73 -0.96 8.42
CA PHE A 163 22.58 -0.03 8.48
C PHE A 163 21.48 -0.39 7.45
N ILE A 164 21.86 -0.67 6.20
CA ILE A 164 20.92 -1.08 5.14
C ILE A 164 20.26 -2.41 5.52
N ILE A 165 21.01 -3.42 5.97
CA ILE A 165 20.45 -4.71 6.41
C ILE A 165 19.48 -4.50 7.58
N TYR A 166 19.84 -3.66 8.55
CA TYR A 166 19.00 -3.37 9.72
C TYR A 166 17.68 -2.71 9.32
N LEU A 167 17.71 -1.66 8.48
CA LEU A 167 16.47 -1.03 7.99
C LEU A 167 15.60 -1.99 7.18
N ASN A 168 16.19 -2.82 6.32
CA ASN A 168 15.42 -3.81 5.55
C ASN A 168 14.80 -4.86 6.45
N MET A 169 15.53 -5.36 7.45
CA MET A 169 15.00 -6.32 8.43
C MET A 169 13.88 -5.71 9.28
N LEU A 170 13.99 -4.43 9.65
CA LEU A 170 12.96 -3.69 10.36
C LEU A 170 11.69 -3.55 9.50
N SER A 171 11.83 -3.23 8.21
CA SER A 171 10.71 -3.13 7.26
C SER A 171 10.05 -4.49 7.00
N ALA A 172 10.84 -5.56 6.88
CA ALA A 172 10.34 -6.93 6.75
C ALA A 172 9.59 -7.37 8.00
N ALA A 173 10.12 -7.11 9.20
CA ALA A 173 9.44 -7.39 10.46
C ALA A 173 8.12 -6.61 10.60
N LYS A 174 8.06 -5.34 10.14
CA LYS A 174 6.81 -4.57 10.10
C LYS A 174 5.75 -5.26 9.22
N ALA A 175 6.11 -5.61 7.98
CA ALA A 175 5.23 -6.32 7.06
C ALA A 175 4.81 -7.71 7.60
N TRP A 176 5.67 -8.39 8.34
CA TRP A 176 5.35 -9.68 8.97
C TRP A 176 4.33 -9.57 10.11
N ILE A 177 4.27 -8.45 10.84
CA ILE A 177 3.20 -8.17 11.81
C ILE A 177 1.89 -7.88 11.08
N GLU A 178 1.95 -7.04 10.03
CA GLU A 178 0.79 -6.68 9.19
C GLU A 178 0.17 -7.91 8.49
N GLN A 179 0.96 -8.95 8.22
CA GLN A 179 0.56 -10.21 7.59
C GLN A 179 0.28 -11.35 8.59
N GLU A 180 0.16 -11.08 9.89
CA GLU A 180 -0.05 -12.09 10.97
C GLU A 180 1.05 -13.15 11.13
N THR A 181 2.10 -13.14 10.31
CA THR A 181 3.17 -14.16 10.30
C THR A 181 4.03 -14.19 11.56
N ILE A 182 4.13 -13.08 12.31
CA ILE A 182 4.79 -13.04 13.63
C ILE A 182 3.88 -12.41 14.68
N SER A 183 3.98 -12.87 15.93
CA SER A 183 3.21 -12.29 17.02
C SER A 183 3.59 -10.82 17.25
N ALA A 184 2.59 -9.96 17.36
CA ALA A 184 2.77 -8.54 17.62
C ALA A 184 3.54 -8.24 18.93
N SER A 185 3.56 -9.16 19.90
CA SER A 185 4.35 -9.02 21.14
C SER A 185 5.86 -9.15 20.91
N LEU A 186 6.27 -10.02 19.98
CA LEU A 186 7.66 -10.16 19.53
C LEU A 186 8.03 -9.04 18.55
N GLY A 187 7.12 -8.75 17.61
CA GLY A 187 7.08 -7.53 16.83
C GLY A 187 8.40 -7.17 16.13
N LEU A 188 8.83 -5.91 16.27
CA LEU A 188 10.13 -5.45 15.77
C LEU A 188 11.28 -5.63 16.78
N TRP A 189 10.98 -6.04 18.02
CA TRP A 189 11.94 -6.06 19.12
C TRP A 189 13.06 -7.08 18.96
N TRP A 190 12.78 -8.21 18.31
CA TRP A 190 13.81 -9.22 18.03
C TRP A 190 14.91 -8.68 17.11
N VAL A 191 14.56 -7.85 16.11
CA VAL A 191 15.54 -7.21 15.21
C VAL A 191 16.46 -6.29 16.01
N HIS A 192 15.88 -5.44 16.86
CA HIS A 192 16.63 -4.57 17.77
C HIS A 192 17.55 -5.38 18.70
N GLY A 193 17.05 -6.48 19.27
CA GLY A 193 17.81 -7.39 20.13
C GLY A 193 19.00 -8.02 19.41
N CYS A 194 18.80 -8.56 18.20
CA CYS A 194 19.87 -9.17 17.40
C CYS A 194 20.98 -8.16 17.07
N VAL A 195 20.64 -6.95 16.62
CA VAL A 195 21.64 -5.92 16.27
C VAL A 195 22.35 -5.37 17.51
N LEU A 196 21.63 -5.22 18.64
CA LEU A 196 22.24 -4.81 19.92
C LEU A 196 23.20 -5.88 20.45
N LEU A 197 22.83 -7.16 20.44
CA LEU A 197 23.71 -8.26 20.83
C LEU A 197 24.97 -8.32 19.95
N PHE A 198 24.82 -8.11 18.64
CA PHE A 198 25.95 -8.01 17.72
C PHE A 198 26.88 -6.83 18.06
N ALA A 199 26.33 -5.64 18.31
CA ALA A 199 27.11 -4.46 18.71
C ALA A 199 27.85 -4.67 20.04
N LEU A 200 27.19 -5.24 21.04
CA LEU A 200 27.78 -5.57 22.35
C LEU A 200 28.85 -6.65 22.23
N GLY A 201 28.66 -7.67 21.39
CA GLY A 201 29.66 -8.69 21.09
C GLY A 201 30.94 -8.08 20.49
N LEU A 202 30.81 -7.18 19.52
CA LEU A 202 31.95 -6.45 18.95
C LEU A 202 32.67 -5.58 19.99
N LEU A 203 31.94 -4.92 20.88
CA LEU A 203 32.51 -4.14 21.99
C LEU A 203 33.26 -5.02 22.99
N ALA A 204 32.69 -6.17 23.39
CA ALA A 204 33.33 -7.11 24.32
C ALA A 204 34.63 -7.70 23.77
N ILE A 205 34.64 -8.05 22.48
CA ILE A 205 35.85 -8.49 21.75
C ILE A 205 36.88 -7.36 21.70
N GLN A 206 36.46 -6.12 21.38
CA GLN A 206 37.36 -4.97 21.27
C GLN A 206 37.97 -4.54 22.62
N ASN A 207 37.23 -4.70 23.72
CA ASN A 207 37.67 -4.39 25.08
C ASN A 207 38.42 -5.56 25.76
N GLY A 208 38.68 -6.64 25.02
CA GLY A 208 39.50 -7.76 25.48
C GLY A 208 38.88 -8.62 26.60
N TRP A 209 37.56 -8.55 26.83
CA TRP A 209 36.89 -9.30 27.91
C TRP A 209 37.16 -10.82 27.82
N PHE A 210 37.18 -11.37 26.61
CA PHE A 210 37.51 -12.79 26.38
C PHE A 210 38.95 -13.16 26.77
N ARG A 211 39.92 -12.23 26.72
CA ARG A 211 41.30 -12.46 27.20
C ARG A 211 41.45 -12.35 28.72
N ARG A 212 40.41 -11.92 29.43
CA ARG A 212 40.40 -11.76 30.90
C ARG A 212 39.64 -12.87 31.61
N MET A 213 38.77 -13.59 30.91
CA MET A 213 38.00 -14.72 31.46
C MET A 213 38.68 -16.09 31.26
N TRP A 214 39.72 -16.17 30.43
CA TRP A 214 40.53 -17.37 30.26
C TRP A 214 42.02 -16.97 30.36
N PRO A 215 42.65 -17.14 31.55
CA PRO A 215 44.09 -16.93 31.73
C PRO A 215 44.93 -18.06 31.12
#